data_AF-A0AA38FUC8-F1
#
_entry.id   AF-A0AA38FUC8-F1
#
_cell.length_a   1.000
_cell.length_b   1.000
_cell.length_c   1.000
_cell.angle_alpha   90.00
_cell.angle_beta   90.00
_cell.angle_gamma   90.00
#
_symmetry.space_group_name_H-M   'P 1'
#
loop_
_entity.id
_entity.type
_entity.pdbx_description
1 polymer ?
#
loop_
_entity_poly.entity_id
_entity_poly.type
_entity_poly.pdbx_seq_one_letter_code
_entity_poly.pdbx_strand_id
1 'polypeptide(L)'
;GSIDKHKARLVAKGYAQKEGIDYEETFAPTAKIKTIRVVCTLAAQKGWRLQQMDVKSAFLNGDLKEEVYMTQPEGFVDEEHPKK
;
A
#
# COMPACT_ATOMS: atom_id res chain seq x y z
N GLY A 1 13.44 31.59 -0.10
CA GLY A 1 12.62 30.52 0.46
C GLY A 1 11.37 30.39 -0.38
N SER A 2 11.35 29.42 -1.29
CA SER A 2 10.20 29.09 -2.14
C SER A 2 9.80 27.64 -1.88
N ILE A 3 8.53 27.32 -2.08
CA ILE A 3 8.02 25.96 -1.89
C ILE A 3 8.57 25.07 -2.99
N ASP A 4 9.27 24.02 -2.62
CA ASP A 4 9.97 23.12 -3.54
C ASP A 4 9.09 21.93 -3.99
N LYS A 5 8.08 21.55 -3.17
CA LYS A 5 7.14 20.47 -3.52
C LYS A 5 5.86 20.48 -2.68
N HIS A 6 4.72 20.26 -3.31
CA HIS A 6 3.48 19.86 -2.63
C HIS A 6 3.41 18.33 -2.55
N LYS A 7 3.19 17.78 -1.35
CA LYS A 7 3.01 16.34 -1.13
C LYS A 7 1.58 16.09 -0.66
N ALA A 8 0.87 15.21 -1.35
CA ALA A 8 -0.40 14.66 -0.89
C ALA A 8 -0.23 13.16 -0.61
N ARG A 9 -0.93 12.64 0.40
CA ARG A 9 -0.97 11.21 0.71
C ARG A 9 -2.43 10.75 0.66
N LEU A 10 -2.71 9.78 -0.21
CA LEU A 10 -3.97 9.05 -0.18
C LEU A 10 -3.89 8.02 0.94
N VAL A 11 -4.89 8.02 1.83
CA VAL A 11 -4.99 7.08 2.93
C VAL A 11 -6.35 6.41 2.83
N ALA A 12 -6.37 5.09 2.71
CA ALA A 12 -7.60 4.33 2.81
C ALA A 12 -8.19 4.52 4.21
N LYS A 13 -9.50 4.74 4.31
CA LYS A 13 -10.23 4.94 5.57
C LYS A 13 -10.30 3.65 6.38
N GLY A 14 -9.17 3.13 6.87
CA GLY A 14 -9.10 1.88 7.64
C GLY A 14 -9.98 1.87 8.90
N TYR A 15 -10.30 3.05 9.45
CA TYR A 15 -11.25 3.19 10.56
C TYR A 15 -12.71 2.84 10.18
N ALA A 16 -13.03 2.77 8.89
CA ALA A 16 -14.36 2.39 8.39
C ALA A 16 -14.48 0.88 8.14
N GLN A 17 -13.42 0.10 8.40
CA GLN A 17 -13.47 -1.34 8.32
C GLN A 17 -14.44 -1.90 9.37
N LYS A 18 -15.25 -2.88 8.96
CA LYS A 18 -16.25 -3.59 9.76
C LYS A 18 -15.76 -4.98 10.11
N GLU A 19 -15.82 -5.30 11.40
CA GLU A 19 -15.54 -6.64 11.92
C GLU A 19 -16.41 -7.68 11.18
N GLY A 20 -15.77 -8.71 10.62
CA GLY A 20 -16.44 -9.77 9.84
C GLY A 20 -16.70 -9.46 8.36
N ILE A 21 -16.35 -8.27 7.84
CA ILE A 21 -16.44 -7.94 6.42
C ILE A 21 -15.05 -7.72 5.83
N ASP A 22 -14.34 -6.68 6.27
CA ASP A 22 -13.07 -6.22 5.70
C ASP A 22 -12.00 -5.92 6.78
N TYR A 23 -12.35 -6.12 8.06
CA TYR A 23 -11.44 -5.89 9.20
C TYR A 23 -10.29 -6.90 9.27
N GLU A 24 -10.52 -8.16 8.87
CA GLU A 24 -9.45 -9.17 8.78
C GLU A 24 -8.73 -9.16 7.43
N GLU A 25 -9.24 -8.42 6.45
CA GLU A 25 -8.64 -8.29 5.13
C GLU A 25 -7.46 -7.31 5.21
N THR A 26 -6.30 -7.85 5.58
CA THR A 26 -5.05 -7.09 5.54
C THR A 26 -4.57 -7.02 4.09
N PHE A 27 -4.99 -6.00 3.33
CA PHE A 27 -4.55 -5.73 1.95
C PHE A 27 -3.09 -5.26 1.83
N ALA A 28 -2.23 -5.64 2.77
CA ALA A 28 -0.79 -5.49 2.62
C ALA A 28 -0.23 -6.81 2.06
N PRO A 29 0.45 -6.81 0.91
CA PRO A 29 1.13 -8.00 0.39
C PRO A 29 2.40 -8.28 1.23
N THR A 30 2.24 -8.53 2.52
CA THR A 30 3.34 -8.89 3.41
C THR A 30 3.48 -10.41 3.44
N ALA A 31 4.60 -10.91 2.94
CA ALA A 31 4.89 -12.34 2.99
C ALA A 31 4.93 -12.84 4.45
N LYS A 32 4.29 -13.98 4.72
CA LYS A 32 4.34 -14.61 6.06
C LYS A 32 5.76 -15.04 6.38
N ILE A 33 6.19 -14.85 7.63
CA ILE A 33 7.56 -15.23 8.08
C ILE A 33 7.86 -16.72 7.88
N LYS A 34 6.85 -17.58 8.00
CA LYS A 34 6.98 -19.03 7.74
C LYS A 34 7.40 -19.29 6.30
N THR A 35 6.80 -18.59 5.33
CA THR A 35 7.13 -18.69 3.91
C THR A 35 8.57 -18.24 3.64
N ILE A 36 8.98 -17.10 4.21
CA ILE A 36 10.35 -16.60 4.09
C ILE A 36 11.36 -17.63 4.60
N ARG A 37 11.10 -18.24 5.78
CA ARG A 37 11.96 -19.29 6.34
C ARG A 37 12.09 -20.50 5.42
N VAL A 38 10.99 -20.97 4.84
CA VAL A 38 11.01 -22.10 3.89
C VAL A 38 11.88 -21.79 2.68
N VAL A 39 11.75 -20.60 2.09
CA VAL A 39 12.59 -20.18 0.95
C VAL A 39 14.07 -20.12 1.35
N CYS A 40 14.39 -19.57 2.52
CA CYS A 40 15.77 -19.53 3.02
C CYS A 40 16.35 -20.94 3.25
N THR A 41 15.59 -21.85 3.83
CA THR A 41 16.02 -23.25 4.05
C THR A 41 16.30 -23.94 2.71
N LEU A 42 15.43 -23.75 1.71
CA LEU A 42 15.62 -24.33 0.39
C LEU A 42 16.87 -23.77 -0.30
N ALA A 43 17.08 -22.45 -0.21
CA ALA A 43 18.27 -21.80 -0.75
C ALA A 43 19.54 -22.34 -0.10
N ALA A 44 19.56 -22.51 1.22
CA ALA A 44 20.69 -23.10 1.94
C ALA A 44 20.97 -24.55 1.51
N GLN A 45 19.92 -25.38 1.38
CA GLN A 45 20.06 -26.77 0.93
C GLN A 45 20.58 -26.89 -0.51
N LYS A 46 20.23 -25.94 -1.37
CA LYS A 46 20.60 -25.93 -2.79
C LYS A 46 21.85 -25.10 -3.09
N GLY A 47 22.46 -24.47 -2.07
CA GLY A 47 23.60 -23.57 -2.25
C GLY A 47 23.28 -22.31 -3.07
N TRP A 48 22.02 -21.87 -3.07
CA TRP A 48 21.60 -20.69 -3.82
C TRP A 48 22.04 -19.40 -3.14
N ARG A 49 22.46 -18.42 -3.95
CA ARG A 49 22.76 -17.08 -3.47
C ARG A 49 21.47 -16.31 -3.25
N LEU A 50 21.26 -15.84 -2.02
CA LEU A 50 20.16 -14.94 -1.69
C LEU A 50 20.61 -13.48 -1.78
N GLN A 51 19.73 -12.62 -2.28
CA GLN A 51 19.89 -11.17 -2.31
C GLN A 51 18.63 -10.51 -1.78
N GLN A 52 18.79 -9.46 -0.97
CA GLN A 52 17.69 -8.67 -0.43
C GLN A 52 17.65 -7.31 -1.14
N MET A 53 16.45 -6.86 -1.50
CA MET A 53 16.21 -5.52 -2.02
C MET A 53 15.09 -4.88 -1.20
N ASP A 54 15.39 -3.73 -0.60
CA ASP A 54 14.39 -2.88 0.07
C ASP A 54 14.21 -1.61 -0.76
N VAL A 55 12.97 -1.35 -1.17
CA VAL A 55 12.64 -0.25 -2.09
C VAL A 55 12.02 0.88 -1.28
N LYS A 56 12.73 2.02 -1.18
CA LYS A 56 12.30 3.20 -0.41
C LYS A 56 10.95 3.79 -0.85
N SER A 57 10.52 3.51 -2.07
CA SER A 57 9.27 4.00 -2.66
C SER A 57 8.56 2.90 -3.45
N ALA A 58 8.17 1.82 -2.77
CA ALA A 58 7.35 0.78 -3.37
C ALA A 58 5.89 1.26 -3.49
N PHE A 59 5.59 2.05 -4.52
CA PHE A 59 4.21 2.28 -4.92
C PHE A 59 3.75 1.07 -5.73
N LEU A 60 2.54 0.57 -5.43
CA LEU A 60 1.90 -0.46 -6.24
C LEU A 60 1.53 0.19 -7.58
N ASN A 61 2.38 0.02 -8.60
CA ASN A 61 2.08 0.47 -9.97
C ASN A 61 1.29 -0.62 -10.73
N GLY A 62 0.20 -1.08 -10.11
CA GLY A 62 -0.71 -2.05 -10.71
C GLY A 62 -1.91 -1.32 -11.31
N ASP A 63 -2.39 -1.77 -12.46
CA ASP A 63 -3.66 -1.31 -13.01
C ASP A 63 -4.77 -1.69 -12.02
N LEU A 64 -5.44 -0.69 -11.47
CA LEU A 64 -6.60 -0.89 -10.61
C LEU A 64 -7.84 -0.97 -11.49
N LYS A 65 -8.52 -2.12 -11.48
CA LYS A 65 -9.75 -2.34 -12.27
C LYS A 65 -11.01 -2.00 -11.48
N GLU A 66 -10.85 -1.81 -10.18
CA GLU A 66 -11.88 -1.58 -9.21
C GLU A 66 -12.27 -0.09 -9.16
N GLU A 67 -13.56 0.17 -8.96
CA GLU A 67 -14.05 1.53 -8.72
C GLU A 67 -13.65 1.98 -7.31
N VAL A 68 -12.95 3.11 -7.20
CA VAL A 68 -12.53 3.69 -5.92
C VAL A 68 -13.25 5.00 -5.67
N TYR A 69 -13.99 5.06 -4.57
CA TYR A 69 -14.60 6.30 -4.08
C TYR A 69 -13.59 7.09 -3.25
N MET A 70 -13.45 8.38 -3.54
CA MET A 70 -12.52 9.27 -2.84
C MET A 70 -13.22 10.58 -2.49
N THR A 71 -12.93 11.12 -1.31
CA THR A 71 -13.40 12.44 -0.89
C THR A 71 -12.25 13.44 -0.94
N GLN A 72 -12.52 14.66 -1.39
CA GLN A 72 -11.53 15.74 -1.36
C GLN A 72 -11.08 16.01 0.09
N PRO A 73 -9.77 16.26 0.32
CA PRO A 73 -9.28 16.58 1.65
C PRO A 73 -9.79 17.94 2.13
N GLU A 74 -10.00 18.07 3.44
CA GLU A 74 -10.40 19.33 4.05
C GLU A 74 -9.36 20.43 3.75
N GLY A 75 -9.84 21.61 3.34
CA GLY A 75 -9.00 22.75 2.95
C GLY A 75 -8.47 22.72 1.50
N PHE A 76 -8.80 21.68 0.72
CA PHE A 76 -8.46 21.57 -0.71
C PHE A 76 -9.70 21.27 -1.57
N VAL A 77 -10.89 21.61 -1.07
CA VAL A 77 -12.14 21.41 -1.80
C VAL A 77 -12.20 22.41 -2.95
N ASP A 78 -12.30 21.92 -4.18
CA ASP A 78 -12.58 22.74 -5.36
C ASP A 78 -13.98 23.36 -5.25
N GLU A 79 -14.08 24.69 -5.33
CA GLU A 79 -15.36 25.40 -5.23
C GLU A 79 -16.28 25.19 -6.44
N GLU A 80 -15.72 24.93 -7.62
CA GLU A 80 -16.49 24.63 -8.83
C GLU A 80 -16.98 23.18 -8.85
N HIS A 81 -16.20 22.28 -8.22
CA HIS A 81 -16.49 20.85 -8.18
C HIS A 81 -16.38 20.29 -6.75
N PRO A 82 -17.21 20.73 -5.80
CA PRO A 82 -17.04 20.42 -4.38
C PRO A 82 -17.30 18.95 -4.05
N LYS A 83 -18.04 18.22 -4.88
CA LYS A 83 -18.34 16.78 -4.72
C LYS A 83 -18.47 16.09 -6.08
N LYS A 84 -17.67 15.06 -6.31
CA LYS A 84 -17.99 13.93 -7.19
C LYS A 84 -18.08 12.68 -6.33
#